data_AF-A0A8I1IPF6-F1
#
_entry.id   AF-A0A8I1IPF6-F1
#
_cell.length_a   1.000
_cell.length_b   1.000
_cell.length_c   1.000
_cell.angle_alpha   90.00
_cell.angle_beta   90.00
_cell.angle_gamma   90.00
#
_symmetry.space_group_name_H-M   'P 1'
#
loop_
_entity.id
_entity.type
_entity.pdbx_description
1 polymer ?
#
loop_
_entity_poly.entity_id
_entity_poly.type
_entity_poly.pdbx_seq_one_letter_code
_entity_poly.pdbx_strand_id
1 'polypeptide(L)'
;MNKQEARELLRCHSFIHDDLEHPKMRSGFLGMLRPFQGELIEDNFHELMTIIEVLADELEKPSVERELISALWGICQYTRAWALHPDGMLQRNHLLTVEQISTLDDWIDTISYAVMVLLEGGGPEEALSNYRHES
;
A
#
# COMPACT_ATOMS: atom_id res chain seq x y z
N MET A 1 -14.17 3.17 8.63
CA MET A 1 -14.29 2.70 7.23
C MET A 1 -15.10 1.40 7.22
N ASN A 2 -16.01 1.23 6.26
CA ASN A 2 -16.67 -0.07 6.03
C ASN A 2 -15.99 -0.85 4.88
N LYS A 3 -16.32 -2.13 4.67
CA LYS A 3 -15.64 -2.97 3.66
C LYS A 3 -15.79 -2.48 2.22
N GLN A 4 -16.96 -1.96 1.85
CA GLN A 4 -17.20 -1.44 0.51
C GLN A 4 -16.33 -0.20 0.26
N GLU A 5 -16.29 0.71 1.24
CA GLU A 5 -15.43 1.88 1.23
C GLU A 5 -13.94 1.50 1.19
N ALA A 6 -13.53 0.50 1.97
CA ALA A 6 -12.16 -0.01 1.99
C ALA A 6 -11.71 -0.55 0.62
N ARG A 7 -12.58 -1.30 -0.06
CA ARG A 7 -12.33 -1.80 -1.41
C ARG A 7 -12.21 -0.67 -2.42
N GLU A 8 -13.08 0.32 -2.36
CA GLU A 8 -13.03 1.46 -3.28
C GLU A 8 -11.74 2.27 -3.10
N LEU A 9 -11.38 2.57 -1.85
CA LEU A 9 -10.14 3.26 -1.54
C LEU A 9 -8.93 2.43 -1.97
N LEU A 10 -8.89 1.12 -1.69
CA LEU A 10 -7.81 0.26 -2.13
C LEU A 10 -7.61 0.30 -3.66
N ARG A 11 -8.71 0.30 -4.43
CA ARG A 11 -8.65 0.45 -5.88
C ARG A 11 -8.03 1.78 -6.29
N CYS A 12 -8.35 2.86 -5.58
CA CYS A 12 -7.73 4.18 -5.81
C CYS A 12 -6.23 4.17 -5.49
N HIS A 13 -5.82 3.62 -4.35
CA HIS A 13 -4.39 3.56 -3.95
C HIS A 13 -3.54 2.71 -4.89
N SER A 14 -4.14 1.75 -5.60
CA SER A 14 -3.46 0.76 -6.46
C SER A 14 -3.58 1.01 -7.97
N PHE A 15 -4.15 2.16 -8.40
CA PHE A 15 -4.37 2.52 -9.80
C PHE A 15 -5.30 1.58 -10.60
N ILE A 16 -6.18 0.84 -9.94
CA ILE A 16 -7.17 -0.03 -10.62
C ILE A 16 -8.61 0.51 -10.51
N HIS A 17 -8.75 1.76 -10.08
CA HIS A 17 -10.02 2.46 -10.04
C HIS A 17 -10.45 2.91 -11.44
N ASP A 18 -11.75 2.83 -11.74
CA ASP A 18 -12.29 3.14 -13.07
C ASP A 18 -12.37 4.66 -13.32
N ASP A 19 -12.65 5.44 -12.27
CA ASP A 19 -12.59 6.91 -12.33
C ASP A 19 -11.15 7.41 -12.16
N LEU A 20 -10.53 7.80 -13.27
CA LEU A 20 -9.17 8.35 -13.32
C LEU A 20 -9.07 9.77 -12.75
N GLU A 21 -10.18 10.49 -12.60
CA GLU A 21 -10.22 11.84 -12.04
C GLU A 21 -10.43 11.83 -10.52
N HIS A 22 -10.65 10.65 -9.92
CA HIS A 22 -10.80 10.54 -8.48
C HIS A 22 -9.57 11.13 -7.76
N PRO A 23 -9.72 11.98 -6.73
CA PRO A 23 -8.58 12.68 -6.11
C PRO A 23 -7.47 11.73 -5.65
N LYS A 24 -7.82 10.56 -5.09
CA LYS A 24 -6.87 9.53 -4.66
C LYS A 24 -6.13 8.83 -5.80
N MET A 25 -6.56 8.97 -7.06
CA MET A 25 -5.74 8.54 -8.20
C MET A 25 -4.52 9.45 -8.35
N ARG A 26 -4.61 10.72 -7.97
CA ARG A 26 -3.47 11.65 -8.02
C ARG A 26 -2.68 11.68 -6.71
N SER A 27 -3.37 11.62 -5.57
CA SER A 27 -2.75 11.81 -4.25
C SER A 27 -2.82 10.58 -3.34
N GLY A 28 -3.30 9.43 -3.82
CA GLY A 28 -3.25 8.17 -3.08
C GLY A 28 -1.84 7.57 -3.04
N PHE A 29 -1.70 6.34 -2.56
CA PHE A 29 -0.38 5.79 -2.23
C PHE A 29 0.51 5.62 -3.47
N LEU A 30 0.02 5.01 -4.56
CA LEU A 30 0.78 5.01 -5.82
C LEU A 30 0.68 6.36 -6.55
N GLY A 31 -0.42 7.09 -6.37
CA GLY A 31 -0.64 8.42 -6.94
C GLY A 31 0.45 9.42 -6.55
N MET A 32 0.79 9.48 -5.25
CA MET A 32 1.81 10.39 -4.74
C MET A 32 3.19 10.12 -5.31
N LEU A 33 3.45 8.91 -5.81
CA LEU A 33 4.72 8.52 -6.44
C LEU A 33 4.76 8.86 -7.93
N ARG A 34 3.63 9.22 -8.57
CA ARG A 34 3.55 9.42 -10.02
C ARG A 34 2.52 10.47 -10.47
N PRO A 35 2.95 11.71 -10.79
CA PRO A 35 4.30 12.24 -10.61
C PRO A 35 4.59 12.52 -9.14
N PHE A 36 5.81 12.18 -8.68
CA PHE A 36 6.26 12.54 -7.35
C PHE A 36 6.36 14.06 -7.18
N GLN A 37 5.78 14.60 -6.11
CA GLN A 37 5.71 16.04 -5.83
C GLN A 37 6.71 16.51 -4.76
N GLY A 38 7.62 15.64 -4.31
CA GLY A 38 8.64 15.97 -3.30
C GLY A 38 8.28 15.52 -1.88
N GLU A 39 7.03 15.13 -1.63
CA GLU A 39 6.54 14.76 -0.29
C GLU A 39 5.87 13.39 -0.29
N LEU A 40 6.09 12.63 0.78
CA LEU A 40 5.36 11.41 1.08
C LEU A 40 4.16 11.77 1.96
N ILE A 41 2.99 11.27 1.59
CA ILE A 41 1.74 11.53 2.31
C ILE A 41 1.49 10.34 3.24
N GLU A 42 1.96 10.45 4.48
CA GLU A 42 1.88 9.39 5.50
C GLU A 42 0.44 8.92 5.80
N ASP A 43 -0.54 9.82 5.71
CA ASP A 43 -1.96 9.45 5.84
C ASP A 43 -2.38 8.33 4.87
N ASN A 44 -1.79 8.25 3.68
CA ASN A 44 -2.09 7.17 2.73
C ASN A 44 -1.57 5.81 3.21
N PHE A 45 -0.45 5.78 3.95
CA PHE A 45 0.06 4.56 4.55
C PHE A 45 -0.89 4.08 5.67
N HIS A 46 -1.26 4.97 6.60
CA HIS A 46 -2.20 4.64 7.67
C HIS A 46 -3.58 4.21 7.13
N GLU A 47 -4.05 4.84 6.05
CA GLU A 47 -5.29 4.45 5.40
C GLU A 47 -5.20 3.04 4.79
N LEU A 48 -4.06 2.67 4.18
CA LEU A 48 -3.83 1.31 3.71
C LEU A 48 -3.79 0.29 4.85
N MET A 49 -3.17 0.61 6.00
CA MET A 49 -3.18 -0.28 7.16
C MET A 49 -4.59 -0.47 7.72
N THR A 50 -5.39 0.60 7.74
CA THR A 50 -6.81 0.54 8.12
C THR A 50 -7.63 -0.30 7.14
N ILE A 51 -7.38 -0.17 5.82
CA ILE A 51 -8.01 -1.00 4.78
C ILE A 51 -7.68 -2.48 4.99
N ILE A 52 -6.41 -2.81 5.24
CA ILE A 52 -5.95 -4.18 5.49
C ILE A 52 -6.65 -4.77 6.72
N GLU A 53 -6.74 -4.00 7.81
CA GLU A 53 -7.47 -4.42 9.02
C GLU A 53 -8.96 -4.69 8.76
N VAL A 54 -9.63 -3.79 8.03
CA VAL A 54 -11.06 -3.93 7.69
C VAL A 54 -11.34 -5.12 6.77
N LEU A 55 -10.38 -5.47 5.91
CA LEU A 55 -10.48 -6.58 4.95
C LEU A 55 -9.80 -7.87 5.44
N ALA A 56 -9.31 -7.92 6.68
CA ALA A 56 -8.57 -9.05 7.23
C ALA A 56 -9.31 -10.39 7.09
N ASP A 57 -10.60 -10.41 7.42
CA ASP A 57 -11.43 -11.62 7.33
C ASP A 57 -11.70 -12.06 5.88
N GLU A 58 -11.44 -11.21 4.88
CA GLU A 58 -11.51 -11.56 3.47
C GLU A 58 -10.20 -12.13 2.94
N LEU A 59 -9.08 -11.67 3.48
CA LEU A 59 -7.74 -12.17 3.18
C LEU A 59 -7.49 -13.56 3.80
N GLU A 60 -8.11 -13.87 4.94
CA GLU A 60 -7.99 -15.18 5.62
C GLU A 60 -8.88 -16.29 5.02
N LYS A 61 -9.69 -15.97 4.01
CA LYS A 61 -10.56 -16.97 3.38
C LYS A 61 -9.73 -18.03 2.64
N PRO A 62 -10.20 -19.30 2.54
CA PRO A 62 -9.54 -20.34 1.75
C PRO A 62 -9.32 -19.98 0.28
N SER A 63 -10.12 -19.04 -0.24
CA SER A 63 -9.91 -18.40 -1.52
C SER A 63 -10.08 -16.89 -1.39
N VAL A 64 -9.13 -16.15 -1.96
CA VAL A 64 -9.13 -14.68 -1.95
C VAL A 64 -9.43 -14.17 -3.35
N GLU A 65 -10.15 -13.06 -3.43
CA GLU A 65 -10.44 -12.41 -4.69
C GLU A 65 -9.14 -11.92 -5.37
N ARG A 66 -9.01 -12.25 -6.66
CA ARG A 66 -7.84 -11.87 -7.47
C ARG A 66 -7.62 -10.36 -7.48
N GLU A 67 -8.67 -9.56 -7.56
CA GLU A 67 -8.58 -8.09 -7.59
C GLU A 67 -7.97 -7.55 -6.29
N LEU A 68 -8.38 -8.08 -5.13
CA LEU A 68 -7.85 -7.71 -3.83
C LEU A 68 -6.34 -7.98 -3.74
N ILE A 69 -5.91 -9.18 -4.12
CA ILE A 69 -4.48 -9.53 -4.17
C ILE A 69 -3.73 -8.66 -5.18
N SER A 70 -4.30 -8.46 -6.38
CA SER A 70 -3.66 -7.65 -7.42
C SER A 70 -3.46 -6.21 -6.98
N ALA A 71 -4.38 -5.64 -6.21
CA ALA A 71 -4.29 -4.29 -5.68
C ALA A 71 -3.15 -4.15 -4.65
N LEU A 72 -3.15 -5.02 -3.64
CA LEU A 72 -2.14 -5.03 -2.57
C LEU A 72 -0.75 -5.37 -3.11
N TRP A 73 -0.64 -6.39 -3.95
CA TRP A 73 0.59 -6.76 -4.63
C TRP A 73 1.07 -5.63 -5.56
N GLY A 74 0.15 -4.99 -6.29
CA GLY A 74 0.46 -3.85 -7.16
C GLY A 74 1.11 -2.69 -6.40
N ILE A 75 0.54 -2.31 -5.25
CA ILE A 75 1.12 -1.27 -4.37
C ILE A 75 2.58 -1.61 -4.00
N CYS A 76 2.79 -2.83 -3.51
CA CYS A 76 4.09 -3.35 -3.13
C CYS A 76 5.09 -3.35 -4.30
N GLN A 77 4.68 -3.92 -5.43
CA GLN A 77 5.55 -4.12 -6.59
C GLN A 77 5.90 -2.80 -7.29
N TYR A 78 4.92 -1.91 -7.48
CA TYR A 78 5.17 -0.63 -8.13
C TYR A 78 6.01 0.30 -7.27
N THR A 79 5.80 0.32 -5.95
CA THR A 79 6.65 1.11 -5.05
C THR A 79 8.09 0.61 -5.10
N ARG A 80 8.31 -0.72 -5.03
CA ARG A 80 9.65 -1.30 -5.19
C ARG A 80 10.27 -0.94 -6.55
N ALA A 81 9.53 -1.11 -7.64
CA ALA A 81 10.05 -0.89 -8.99
C ALA A 81 10.33 0.60 -9.30
N TRP A 82 9.53 1.53 -8.77
CA TRP A 82 9.67 2.95 -9.09
C TRP A 82 10.53 3.70 -8.08
N ALA A 83 10.38 3.39 -6.79
CA ALA A 83 10.92 4.18 -5.68
C ALA A 83 12.14 3.56 -5.00
N LEU A 84 12.24 2.22 -4.95
CA LEU A 84 13.28 1.56 -4.14
C LEU A 84 14.38 0.92 -4.98
N HIS A 85 14.06 0.37 -6.15
CA HIS A 85 15.06 -0.21 -7.04
C HIS A 85 16.03 0.89 -7.54
N PRO A 86 17.35 0.66 -7.58
CA PRO A 86 18.34 1.68 -8.00
C PRO A 86 18.07 2.29 -9.39
N ASP A 87 17.66 1.44 -10.35
CA ASP A 87 17.27 1.89 -11.70
C ASP A 87 15.80 2.32 -11.81
N GLY A 88 15.08 2.35 -10.70
CA GLY A 88 13.69 2.79 -10.61
C GLY A 88 13.56 4.27 -10.97
N MET A 89 12.39 4.65 -11.49
CA MET A 89 12.16 6.00 -12.02
C MET A 89 12.51 7.10 -11.01
N LEU A 90 12.17 6.96 -9.73
CA LEU A 90 12.42 7.99 -8.72
C LEU A 90 13.88 7.98 -8.25
N GLN A 91 14.48 6.80 -8.11
CA GLN A 91 15.88 6.62 -7.71
C GLN A 91 16.86 7.18 -8.75
N ARG A 92 16.73 6.73 -10.00
CA ARG A 92 17.65 7.13 -11.09
C ARG A 92 17.59 8.63 -11.42
N ASN A 93 16.50 9.30 -11.06
CA ASN A 93 16.33 10.75 -11.25
C ASN A 93 16.59 11.54 -9.95
N HIS A 94 17.06 10.87 -8.89
CA HIS A 94 17.37 11.49 -7.59
C HIS A 94 16.21 12.31 -7.02
N LEU A 95 14.98 11.81 -7.17
CA LEU A 95 13.77 12.51 -6.75
C LEU A 95 13.45 12.30 -5.26
N LEU A 96 13.97 11.24 -4.65
CA LEU A 96 13.75 10.90 -3.23
C LEU A 96 15.00 11.18 -2.41
N THR A 97 14.81 11.62 -1.16
CA THR A 97 15.89 11.65 -0.17
C THR A 97 16.17 10.26 0.40
N VAL A 98 17.30 10.09 1.10
CA VAL A 98 17.64 8.82 1.76
C VAL A 98 16.59 8.45 2.82
N GLU A 99 16.09 9.45 3.54
CA GLU A 99 15.04 9.28 4.55
C GLU A 99 13.74 8.82 3.88
N GLN A 100 13.33 9.45 2.77
CA GLN A 100 12.13 9.03 2.04
C GLN A 100 12.22 7.62 1.47
N ILE A 101 13.42 7.20 1.03
CA ILE A 101 13.67 5.83 0.57
C ILE A 101 13.50 4.86 1.74
N SER A 102 14.11 5.15 2.90
CA SER A 102 13.97 4.31 4.10
C SER A 102 12.50 4.20 4.52
N THR A 103 11.79 5.33 4.62
CA THR A 103 10.37 5.35 4.99
C THR A 103 9.52 4.52 4.03
N LEU A 104 9.75 4.60 2.72
CA LEU A 104 9.01 3.79 1.76
C LEU A 104 9.35 2.29 1.87
N ASP A 105 10.59 1.95 2.19
CA ASP A 105 10.98 0.55 2.39
C ASP A 105 10.27 -0.02 3.63
N ASP A 106 10.28 0.71 4.75
CA ASP A 106 9.61 0.33 6.00
C ASP A 106 8.08 0.19 5.82
N TRP A 107 7.44 1.14 5.13
CA TRP A 107 6.01 1.06 4.82
C TRP A 107 5.66 -0.15 3.97
N ILE A 108 6.48 -0.47 2.97
CA ILE A 108 6.22 -1.58 2.06
C ILE A 108 6.51 -2.92 2.72
N ASP A 109 7.54 -3.01 3.56
CA ASP A 109 7.78 -4.18 4.38
C ASP A 109 6.58 -4.43 5.31
N THR A 110 6.14 -3.41 6.05
CA THR A 110 4.98 -3.47 6.94
C THR A 110 3.70 -3.92 6.22
N ILE A 111 3.36 -3.31 5.09
CA ILE A 111 2.18 -3.69 4.28
C ILE A 111 2.31 -5.13 3.81
N SER A 112 3.48 -5.51 3.26
CA SER A 112 3.66 -6.84 2.67
C SER A 112 3.67 -7.95 3.72
N TYR A 113 4.22 -7.68 4.91
CA TYR A 113 4.18 -8.56 6.06
C TYR A 113 2.74 -8.78 6.55
N ALA A 114 1.98 -7.70 6.77
CA ALA A 114 0.59 -7.79 7.22
C ALA A 114 -0.27 -8.63 6.26
N VAL A 115 -0.14 -8.39 4.96
CA VAL A 115 -0.85 -9.17 3.94
C VAL A 115 -0.42 -10.63 3.94
N MET A 116 0.88 -10.91 4.03
CA MET A 116 1.40 -12.28 4.10
C MET A 116 0.81 -13.05 5.30
N VAL A 117 0.86 -12.47 6.50
CA VAL A 117 0.34 -13.10 7.73
C VAL A 117 -1.16 -13.40 7.60
N LEU A 118 -1.96 -12.47 7.06
CA LEU A 118 -3.39 -12.69 6.85
C LEU A 118 -3.66 -13.80 5.83
N LEU A 119 -2.88 -13.87 4.75
CA LEU A 119 -3.02 -14.96 3.77
C LEU A 119 -2.65 -16.33 4.33
N GLU A 120 -1.80 -16.38 5.35
CA GLU A 120 -1.43 -17.59 6.08
C GLU A 120 -2.42 -17.94 7.23
N GLY A 121 -3.42 -17.09 7.49
CA GLY A 121 -4.38 -17.28 8.57
C GLY A 121 -3.85 -16.94 9.96
N GLY A 122 -2.86 -16.05 10.04
CA GLY A 122 -2.20 -15.66 11.30
C GLY A 122 -2.99 -14.71 12.20
N GLY A 123 -4.12 -14.16 11.74
CA GLY A 123 -4.92 -13.23 12.51
C GLY A 123 -4.50 -11.76 12.34
N PRO A 124 -5.42 -10.80 12.51
CA PRO A 124 -5.12 -9.38 12.43
C PRO A 124 -4.24 -8.86 13.57
N GLU A 125 -4.18 -9.56 14.71
CA GLU A 125 -3.30 -9.19 15.84
C GLU A 125 -1.82 -9.32 15.45
N GLU A 126 -1.44 -10.47 14.89
CA GLU A 126 -0.07 -10.71 14.42
C GLU A 126 0.24 -9.87 13.19
N ALA A 127 -0.69 -9.82 12.22
CA ALA A 127 -0.48 -9.11 10.96
C ALA A 127 -0.19 -7.61 11.15
N LEU A 128 -0.82 -6.98 12.16
CA LEU A 128 -0.68 -5.55 12.43
C LEU A 128 0.31 -5.26 13.57
N SER A 129 1.02 -6.27 14.08
CA SER A 129 1.91 -6.13 15.22
C SER A 129 3.00 -5.08 14.95
N ASN A 130 3.75 -5.19 13.85
CA ASN A 130 4.80 -4.24 13.49
C ASN A 130 4.27 -2.80 13.41
N TYR A 131 3.16 -2.61 12.69
CA TYR A 131 2.50 -1.32 12.55
C TYR A 131 2.14 -0.72 13.91
N ARG A 132 1.53 -1.50 14.81
CA ARG A 132 1.05 -1.02 16.12
C ARG A 132 2.16 -0.77 17.14
N HIS A 133 3.34 -1.38 16.98
CA HIS A 133 4.49 -1.13 17.86
C HIS A 133 5.25 0.15 17.49
N GLU A 134 5.16 0.59 16.25
CA GLU A 134 5.85 1.78 15.72
C GLU A 134 4.95 3.04 15.69
N SER A 135 3.63 2.87 15.88
CA SER A 135 2.61 3.94 15.88
C SER A 135 2.40 4.62 17.23
#